data_AF-A0A9P6A255-F1
#
_entry.id   AF-A0A9P6A255-F1
#
_cell.length_a   1.000
_cell.length_b   1.000
_cell.length_c   1.000
_cell.angle_alpha   90.00
_cell.angle_beta   90.00
_cell.angle_gamma   90.00
#
_symmetry.space_group_name_H-M   'P 1'
#
loop_
_entity.id
_entity.type
_entity.pdbx_description
1 polymer ?
#
loop_
_entity_poly.entity_id
_entity_poly.type
_entity_poly.pdbx_seq_one_letter_code
_entity_poly.pdbx_strand_id
1 'polypeptide(L)'
;MMALSAYLPLSSSSQRSLVAAVLDDITDAFLISEAERRDLISNLLKDLEDASRNTRNGRLFPEDAPRALLALKTLGKHPSGSAVIAQPANLSTLLSLSACTAFKDYPEASNEALRCIANAMLLVDSARSTWTTKEVGGGNASVKLLEKSTSPDRLFLASRLLFLTTVSSFDAGSYICSLVEEKHIVDTIAAKLDILIAAILSSTKMAKEAMVDLLKFAFNLLLHYPKLVECEPQDLKGKGPVTDKDQDEEDDDKVMGDYWSPKLEGLLPPLLRIFNTLPPTHPSPLAAPLTHAIHGLITIPMTPSLKQVWFGATPRGRTSSSRSSRSASLAGSQGNQGNQPASVPPSSSSSGSNSPTSPSSAPKHSTLERAFNALSAGARSLTRTPSPLTSPSKFDTVLRAYDLLDVSLAHFFPGNIDPDDQSVKDRCTAECGGDTTLDELIGPLVVLVTRMCLADESCRTRVRNLIVPPDLDRKSPLESRSDILGRCLRLLACVYHDRLKSSVGEMLFAMCDSDATTLSALVGYGNVAGFLFNKGIMNAPPANTSTTHDSPIFASGGAELNPITGTEVQKVEVPEMTDEEKEREAEKLFILFDRLERTGALPPSQNPIRKAIAEGKIPTS
;
A
#
# COMPACT_ATOMS: atom_id res chain seq x y z
N MET A 1 -27.73 33.45 24.14
CA MET A 1 -28.33 34.58 23.39
C MET A 1 -28.27 34.24 21.90
N MET A 2 -28.94 34.98 21.01
CA MET A 2 -28.65 34.86 19.57
C MET A 2 -27.22 35.37 19.33
N ALA A 3 -26.38 34.55 18.71
CA ALA A 3 -24.97 34.84 18.52
C ALA A 3 -24.76 36.06 17.62
N LEU A 4 -25.62 36.23 16.61
CA LEU A 4 -25.64 37.42 15.75
C LEU A 4 -25.96 38.71 16.54
N SER A 5 -26.83 38.64 17.55
CA SER A 5 -27.16 39.81 18.38
C SER A 5 -26.04 40.23 19.34
N ALA A 6 -25.11 39.33 19.67
CA ALA A 6 -23.91 39.66 20.43
C ALA A 6 -22.79 40.20 19.52
N TYR A 7 -22.72 39.72 18.27
CA TYR A 7 -21.67 40.10 17.32
C TYR A 7 -21.90 41.46 16.65
N LEU A 8 -23.11 41.73 16.14
CA LEU A 8 -23.39 42.95 15.37
C LEU A 8 -23.09 44.29 16.10
N PRO A 9 -23.27 44.42 17.44
CA PRO A 9 -22.93 45.63 18.19
C PRO A 9 -21.43 45.88 18.41
N LEU A 10 -20.54 44.95 18.06
CA LEU A 10 -19.10 45.14 18.17
C LEU A 10 -18.62 46.25 17.21
N SER A 11 -17.57 46.97 17.62
CA SER A 11 -16.98 48.09 16.88
C SER A 11 -15.50 48.28 17.25
N SER A 12 -14.79 49.18 16.56
CA SER A 12 -13.39 49.49 16.84
C SER A 12 -13.10 50.08 18.24
N SER A 13 -14.14 50.42 19.02
CA SER A 13 -14.03 50.86 20.42
C SER A 13 -14.36 49.76 21.46
N SER A 14 -14.78 48.57 21.02
CA SER A 14 -15.11 47.44 21.90
C SER A 14 -13.86 46.87 22.57
N GLN A 15 -13.99 46.49 23.84
CA GLN A 15 -12.88 45.83 24.57
C GLN A 15 -12.52 44.50 23.90
N ARG A 16 -11.23 44.22 23.75
CA ARG A 16 -10.76 43.06 22.98
C ARG A 16 -10.94 41.72 23.71
N SER A 17 -11.08 41.76 25.04
CA SER A 17 -11.63 40.66 25.84
C SER A 17 -13.08 40.33 25.49
N LEU A 18 -13.92 41.34 25.24
CA LEU A 18 -15.32 41.16 24.82
C LEU A 18 -15.39 40.61 23.39
N VAL A 19 -14.56 41.12 22.46
CA VAL A 19 -14.48 40.60 21.08
C VAL A 19 -14.06 39.13 21.09
N ALA A 20 -13.04 38.77 21.85
CA ALA A 20 -12.62 37.38 22.01
C ALA A 20 -13.75 36.50 22.58
N ALA A 21 -14.39 36.91 23.69
CA ALA A 21 -15.48 36.17 24.31
C ALA A 21 -16.66 35.94 23.35
N VAL A 22 -17.04 36.93 22.53
CA VAL A 22 -18.13 36.77 21.53
C VAL A 22 -17.73 35.82 20.39
N LEU A 23 -16.47 35.81 19.96
CA LEU A 23 -15.97 34.86 18.95
C LEU A 23 -15.85 33.43 19.49
N ASP A 24 -15.48 33.29 20.75
CA ASP A 24 -15.42 32.01 21.45
C ASP A 24 -16.86 31.48 21.70
N ASP A 25 -17.81 32.33 22.11
CA ASP A 25 -19.26 32.04 22.19
C ASP A 25 -19.84 31.56 20.84
N ILE A 26 -19.48 32.19 19.71
CA ILE A 26 -19.90 31.75 18.36
C ILE A 26 -19.32 30.38 18.01
N THR A 27 -18.14 30.05 18.54
CA THR A 27 -17.46 28.76 18.30
C THR A 27 -18.11 27.61 19.07
N ASP A 28 -18.60 27.88 20.29
CA ASP A 28 -19.26 26.88 21.15
C ASP A 28 -20.80 26.84 20.98
N ALA A 29 -21.38 27.73 20.18
CA ALA A 29 -22.82 27.81 19.94
C ALA A 29 -23.35 26.67 19.02
N PHE A 30 -23.78 25.56 19.64
CA PHE A 30 -24.38 24.41 18.95
C PHE A 30 -25.70 24.69 18.21
N LEU A 31 -26.53 25.61 18.72
CA LEU A 31 -27.89 25.87 18.22
C LEU A 31 -28.02 27.26 17.58
N ILE A 32 -27.50 27.39 16.35
CA ILE A 32 -27.63 28.60 15.50
C ILE A 32 -28.55 28.28 14.31
N SER A 33 -29.55 29.14 14.08
CA SER A 33 -30.50 28.97 12.97
C SER A 33 -29.84 29.14 11.59
N GLU A 34 -30.44 28.57 10.54
CA GLU A 34 -29.84 28.63 9.20
C GLU A 34 -29.75 30.04 8.60
N ALA A 35 -30.67 30.95 8.95
CA ALA A 35 -30.58 32.35 8.53
C ALA A 35 -29.42 33.04 9.27
N GLU A 36 -29.45 32.98 10.61
CA GLU A 36 -28.44 33.59 11.49
C GLU A 36 -27.02 33.10 11.17
N ARG A 37 -26.84 31.81 10.83
CA ARG A 37 -25.57 31.22 10.40
C ARG A 37 -25.05 31.87 9.11
N ARG A 38 -25.91 32.10 8.13
CA ARG A 38 -25.54 32.73 6.84
C ARG A 38 -25.19 34.21 7.03
N ASP A 39 -25.93 34.91 7.88
CA ASP A 39 -25.68 36.31 8.21
C ASP A 39 -24.38 36.48 9.01
N LEU A 40 -24.12 35.60 10.00
CA LEU A 40 -22.86 35.57 10.75
C LEU A 40 -21.66 35.32 9.85
N ILE A 41 -21.71 34.31 8.97
CA ILE A 41 -20.64 34.02 8.00
C ILE A 41 -20.37 35.24 7.11
N SER A 42 -21.42 35.87 6.59
CA SER A 42 -21.31 37.03 5.69
C SER A 42 -20.73 38.27 6.38
N ASN A 43 -21.09 38.52 7.65
CA ASN A 43 -20.50 39.60 8.45
C ASN A 43 -19.04 39.30 8.82
N LEU A 44 -18.74 38.09 9.32
CA LEU A 44 -17.38 37.68 9.69
C LEU A 44 -16.41 37.76 8.52
N LEU A 45 -16.81 37.28 7.33
CA LEU A 45 -15.98 37.37 6.12
C LEU A 45 -15.65 38.82 5.75
N LYS A 46 -16.64 39.72 5.81
CA LYS A 46 -16.44 41.14 5.53
C LYS A 46 -15.55 41.81 6.58
N ASP A 47 -15.83 41.60 7.86
CA ASP A 47 -15.06 42.18 8.97
C ASP A 47 -13.60 41.66 8.97
N LEU A 48 -13.37 40.40 8.54
CA LEU A 48 -12.03 39.84 8.30
C LEU A 48 -11.33 40.46 7.09
N GLU A 49 -12.06 40.74 6.01
CA GLU A 49 -11.52 41.43 4.82
C GLU A 49 -11.09 42.87 5.18
N ASP A 50 -11.91 43.60 5.94
CA ASP A 50 -11.59 44.93 6.45
C ASP A 50 -10.44 44.90 7.48
N ALA A 51 -10.37 43.89 8.36
CA ALA A 51 -9.23 43.67 9.24
C ALA A 51 -7.92 43.45 8.46
N SER A 52 -7.97 42.67 7.37
CA SER A 52 -6.82 42.40 6.51
C SER A 52 -6.27 43.65 5.79
N ARG A 53 -7.14 44.64 5.57
CA ARG A 53 -6.81 45.96 5.01
C ARG A 53 -6.36 46.97 6.08
N ASN A 54 -6.38 46.61 7.36
CA ASN A 54 -6.17 47.51 8.50
C ASN A 54 -7.15 48.71 8.51
N THR A 55 -8.42 48.48 8.15
CA THR A 55 -9.47 49.50 8.16
C THR A 55 -9.72 50.01 9.59
N ARG A 56 -9.43 51.29 9.86
CA ARG A 56 -9.49 51.91 11.22
C ARG A 56 -10.84 51.81 11.95
N ASN A 57 -11.92 51.54 11.22
CA ASN A 57 -13.29 51.47 11.74
C ASN A 57 -13.87 50.03 11.73
N GLY A 58 -13.05 49.00 11.47
CA GLY A 58 -13.49 47.61 11.46
C GLY A 58 -13.91 47.11 12.85
N ARG A 59 -14.73 46.04 12.90
CA ARG A 59 -15.07 45.34 14.15
C ARG A 59 -13.92 44.48 14.68
N LEU A 60 -13.12 43.96 13.76
CA LEU A 60 -12.03 43.02 14.00
C LEU A 60 -10.69 43.65 13.60
N PHE A 61 -9.63 43.24 14.28
CA PHE A 61 -8.24 43.59 13.97
C PHE A 61 -7.45 42.32 13.60
N PRO A 62 -6.23 42.43 13.01
CA PRO A 62 -5.44 41.26 12.61
C PRO A 62 -5.19 40.22 13.71
N GLU A 63 -5.15 40.62 14.98
CA GLU A 63 -4.97 39.71 16.12
C GLU A 63 -6.27 39.00 16.59
N ASP A 64 -7.45 39.42 16.11
CA ASP A 64 -8.70 38.65 16.25
C ASP A 64 -8.80 37.52 15.21
N ALA A 65 -8.07 37.63 14.09
CA ALA A 65 -8.23 36.77 12.92
C ALA A 65 -8.15 35.26 13.23
N PRO A 66 -7.29 34.74 14.14
CA PRO A 66 -7.30 33.33 14.51
C PRO A 66 -8.64 32.86 15.09
N ARG A 67 -9.25 33.65 15.99
CA ARG A 67 -10.55 33.33 16.60
C ARG A 67 -11.70 33.49 15.61
N ALA A 68 -11.70 34.57 14.84
CA ALA A 68 -12.75 34.83 13.85
C ALA A 68 -12.76 33.77 12.73
N LEU A 69 -11.60 33.27 12.30
CA LEU A 69 -11.51 32.17 11.33
C LEU A 69 -11.82 30.79 11.95
N LEU A 70 -11.50 30.56 13.23
CA LEU A 70 -11.93 29.36 13.96
C LEU A 70 -13.47 29.31 14.10
N ALA A 71 -14.10 30.43 14.47
CA ALA A 71 -15.55 30.60 14.50
C ALA A 71 -16.16 30.37 13.11
N LEU A 72 -15.60 30.99 12.06
CA LEU A 72 -16.03 30.81 10.67
C LEU A 72 -15.93 29.35 10.22
N LYS A 73 -14.85 28.63 10.55
CA LYS A 73 -14.68 27.19 10.28
C LYS A 73 -15.78 26.37 10.95
N THR A 74 -16.15 26.68 12.20
CA THR A 74 -17.20 25.97 12.93
C THR A 74 -18.60 26.27 12.40
N LEU A 75 -18.91 27.53 12.07
CA LEU A 75 -20.15 27.89 11.37
C LEU A 75 -20.26 27.15 10.03
N GLY A 76 -19.15 27.07 9.29
CA GLY A 76 -19.00 26.40 8.01
C GLY A 76 -19.02 24.87 8.04
N LYS A 77 -19.08 24.20 9.20
CA LYS A 77 -19.30 22.74 9.32
C LYS A 77 -20.69 22.30 8.87
N HIS A 78 -21.64 23.22 8.76
CA HIS A 78 -23.02 22.95 8.34
C HIS A 78 -23.22 23.27 6.85
N PRO A 79 -23.94 22.45 6.05
CA PRO A 79 -24.08 22.67 4.61
C PRO A 79 -24.57 24.06 4.21
N SER A 80 -25.60 24.60 4.89
CA SER A 80 -26.09 25.96 4.62
C SER A 80 -25.11 27.08 5.01
N GLY A 81 -24.10 26.79 5.83
CA GLY A 81 -22.96 27.67 6.07
C GLY A 81 -21.88 27.52 4.98
N SER A 82 -21.51 26.28 4.63
CA SER A 82 -20.60 26.02 3.50
C SER A 82 -21.10 26.60 2.19
N ALA A 83 -22.41 26.61 1.93
CA ALA A 83 -23.01 27.17 0.72
C ALA A 83 -22.76 28.68 0.55
N VAL A 84 -22.56 29.43 1.65
CA VAL A 84 -22.13 30.84 1.59
C VAL A 84 -20.62 30.93 1.39
N ILE A 85 -19.83 30.10 2.08
CA ILE A 85 -18.36 30.07 1.92
C ILE A 85 -17.96 29.69 0.49
N ALA A 86 -18.72 28.80 -0.16
CA ALA A 86 -18.53 28.29 -1.51
C ALA A 86 -18.71 29.33 -2.63
N GLN A 87 -19.25 30.51 -2.35
CA GLN A 87 -19.46 31.55 -3.38
C GLN A 87 -18.12 32.08 -3.91
N PRO A 88 -17.98 32.38 -5.23
CA PRO A 88 -16.69 32.74 -5.83
C PRO A 88 -15.95 33.88 -5.11
N ALA A 89 -16.69 34.94 -4.74
CA ALA A 89 -16.14 36.08 -4.00
C ALA A 89 -15.61 35.65 -2.61
N ASN A 90 -16.36 34.83 -1.88
CA ASN A 90 -16.00 34.40 -0.52
C ASN A 90 -14.81 33.43 -0.51
N LEU A 91 -14.72 32.54 -1.50
CA LEU A 91 -13.53 31.70 -1.73
C LEU A 91 -12.30 32.55 -2.08
N SER A 92 -12.46 33.57 -2.92
CA SER A 92 -11.37 34.49 -3.31
C SER A 92 -10.90 35.35 -2.14
N THR A 93 -11.82 35.89 -1.34
CA THR A 93 -11.50 36.59 -0.08
C THR A 93 -10.75 35.66 0.88
N LEU A 94 -11.26 34.46 1.19
CA LEU A 94 -10.56 33.51 2.08
C LEU A 94 -9.17 33.10 1.56
N LEU A 95 -9.02 32.92 0.25
CA LEU A 95 -7.72 32.66 -0.35
C LEU A 95 -6.76 33.85 -0.13
N SER A 96 -7.23 35.09 -0.32
CA SER A 96 -6.42 36.28 -0.06
C SER A 96 -6.03 36.40 1.42
N LEU A 97 -6.95 36.11 2.36
CA LEU A 97 -6.70 36.07 3.80
C LEU A 97 -5.65 35.00 4.15
N SER A 98 -5.68 33.83 3.49
CA SER A 98 -4.69 32.78 3.69
C SER A 98 -3.27 33.17 3.27
N ALA A 99 -3.12 34.15 2.36
CA ALA A 99 -1.84 34.66 1.88
C ALA A 99 -1.49 36.06 2.41
N CYS A 100 -2.32 36.64 3.29
CA CYS A 100 -2.24 38.06 3.64
C CYS A 100 -1.02 38.37 4.54
N THR A 101 -0.28 39.43 4.18
CA THR A 101 0.88 39.92 4.93
C THR A 101 0.50 40.46 6.31
N ALA A 102 -0.71 40.97 6.51
CA ALA A 102 -1.21 41.42 7.82
C ALA A 102 -1.36 40.28 8.83
N PHE A 103 -1.48 39.02 8.38
CA PHE A 103 -1.60 37.84 9.24
C PHE A 103 -0.31 37.02 9.30
N LYS A 104 0.83 37.58 8.84
CA LYS A 104 2.12 36.88 8.78
C LYS A 104 2.58 36.36 10.16
N ASP A 105 2.33 37.14 11.20
CA ASP A 105 2.69 36.80 12.59
C ASP A 105 1.66 35.86 13.25
N TYR A 106 0.55 35.57 12.56
CA TYR A 106 -0.55 34.70 12.98
C TYR A 106 -0.72 33.50 12.02
N PRO A 107 0.25 32.57 11.96
CA PRO A 107 0.23 31.45 11.00
C PRO A 107 -0.99 30.53 11.17
N GLU A 108 -1.61 30.52 12.34
CA GLU A 108 -2.85 29.82 12.66
C GLU A 108 -4.05 30.38 11.89
N ALA A 109 -4.22 31.70 11.83
CA ALA A 109 -5.30 32.35 11.06
C ALA A 109 -5.26 31.90 9.59
N SER A 110 -4.08 31.96 8.99
CA SER A 110 -3.86 31.53 7.61
C SER A 110 -4.09 30.01 7.40
N ASN A 111 -3.82 29.17 8.41
CA ASN A 111 -4.20 27.74 8.38
C ASN A 111 -5.73 27.54 8.49
N GLU A 112 -6.40 28.32 9.33
CA GLU A 112 -7.85 28.25 9.55
C GLU A 112 -8.64 28.72 8.32
N ALA A 113 -8.19 29.77 7.62
CA ALA A 113 -8.77 30.18 6.32
C ALA A 113 -8.76 29.04 5.29
N LEU A 114 -7.66 28.30 5.19
CA LEU A 114 -7.56 27.11 4.31
C LEU A 114 -8.48 25.96 4.77
N ARG A 115 -8.72 25.82 6.08
CA ARG A 115 -9.68 24.85 6.63
C ARG A 115 -11.13 25.23 6.32
N CYS A 116 -11.48 26.53 6.35
CA CYS A 116 -12.80 27.01 5.89
C CYS A 116 -13.05 26.63 4.43
N ILE A 117 -12.07 26.87 3.55
CA ILE A 117 -12.15 26.53 2.12
C ILE A 117 -12.28 25.00 1.94
N ALA A 118 -11.42 24.21 2.59
CA ALA A 118 -11.44 22.75 2.47
C ALA A 118 -12.76 22.13 2.96
N ASN A 119 -13.35 22.66 4.04
CA ASN A 119 -14.67 22.23 4.52
C ASN A 119 -15.77 22.55 3.49
N ALA A 120 -15.74 23.74 2.88
CA ALA A 120 -16.72 24.12 1.87
C ALA A 120 -16.61 23.25 0.59
N MET A 121 -15.39 22.94 0.12
CA MET A 121 -15.16 22.04 -1.01
C MET A 121 -15.51 20.57 -0.74
N LEU A 122 -15.54 20.16 0.53
CA LEU A 122 -15.96 18.83 0.97
C LEU A 122 -17.49 18.71 1.07
N LEU A 123 -18.19 19.79 1.46
CA LEU A 123 -19.65 19.80 1.69
C LEU A 123 -20.46 20.39 0.54
N VAL A 124 -19.84 21.05 -0.45
CA VAL A 124 -20.51 21.69 -1.58
C VAL A 124 -19.76 21.35 -2.87
N ASP A 125 -20.37 20.54 -3.72
CA ASP A 125 -19.71 20.00 -4.92
C ASP A 125 -19.33 21.07 -5.94
N SER A 126 -20.21 22.04 -6.16
CA SER A 126 -19.94 23.18 -7.06
C SER A 126 -18.78 24.07 -6.60
N ALA A 127 -18.41 24.04 -5.32
CA ALA A 127 -17.22 24.76 -4.84
C ALA A 127 -15.92 24.20 -5.44
N ARG A 128 -15.88 22.90 -5.79
CA ARG A 128 -14.70 22.25 -6.37
C ARG A 128 -14.37 22.80 -7.77
N SER A 129 -15.38 22.89 -8.64
CA SER A 129 -15.22 23.51 -9.97
C SER A 129 -14.99 25.02 -9.85
N THR A 130 -15.78 25.73 -9.01
CA THR A 130 -15.59 27.17 -8.73
C THR A 130 -14.15 27.52 -8.30
N TRP A 131 -13.52 26.70 -7.45
CA TRP A 131 -12.14 26.90 -6.98
C TRP A 131 -11.07 26.86 -8.10
N THR A 132 -11.35 26.19 -9.23
CA THR A 132 -10.44 26.14 -10.39
C THR A 132 -10.64 27.30 -11.37
N THR A 133 -11.73 28.06 -11.26
CA THR A 133 -12.04 29.18 -12.16
C THR A 133 -10.99 30.30 -12.10
N LYS A 134 -10.93 31.12 -13.15
CA LYS A 134 -10.03 32.28 -13.22
C LYS A 134 -10.37 33.40 -12.22
N GLU A 135 -11.59 33.41 -11.68
CA GLU A 135 -12.06 34.40 -10.69
C GLU A 135 -11.49 34.14 -9.29
N VAL A 136 -11.43 32.87 -8.89
CA VAL A 136 -10.82 32.46 -7.61
C VAL A 136 -9.32 32.21 -7.77
N GLY A 137 -8.90 31.62 -8.89
CA GLY A 137 -7.50 31.23 -9.14
C GLY A 137 -6.95 30.16 -8.18
N GLY A 138 -7.83 29.57 -7.35
CA GLY A 138 -7.48 28.75 -6.21
C GLY A 138 -6.65 27.52 -6.56
N GLY A 139 -6.98 26.84 -7.66
CA GLY A 139 -6.19 25.71 -8.17
C GLY A 139 -4.72 26.04 -8.43
N ASN A 140 -4.40 27.26 -8.89
CA ASN A 140 -3.00 27.70 -9.08
C ASN A 140 -2.35 28.16 -7.76
N ALA A 141 -3.14 28.61 -6.78
CA ALA A 141 -2.64 28.95 -5.46
C ALA A 141 -2.33 27.70 -4.61
N SER A 142 -3.16 26.64 -4.70
CA SER A 142 -2.93 25.37 -4.00
C SER A 142 -1.62 24.68 -4.42
N VAL A 143 -1.27 24.72 -5.71
CA VAL A 143 0.02 24.24 -6.21
C VAL A 143 1.17 25.06 -5.64
N LYS A 144 1.10 26.40 -5.72
CA LYS A 144 2.11 27.31 -5.15
C LYS A 144 2.25 27.19 -3.62
N LEU A 145 1.17 26.80 -2.93
CA LEU A 145 1.20 26.49 -1.50
C LEU A 145 1.95 25.18 -1.25
N LEU A 146 1.68 24.12 -2.03
CA LEU A 146 2.40 22.85 -1.93
C LEU A 146 3.90 23.04 -2.20
N GLU A 147 4.26 23.66 -3.32
CA GLU A 147 5.63 24.01 -3.73
C GLU A 147 6.45 24.66 -2.60
N LYS A 148 5.88 25.68 -1.95
CA LYS A 148 6.58 26.49 -0.94
C LYS A 148 6.57 25.89 0.46
N SER A 149 5.67 24.94 0.73
CA SER A 149 5.49 24.38 2.08
C SER A 149 6.48 23.27 2.41
N THR A 150 6.88 23.22 3.69
CA THR A 150 7.72 22.16 4.28
C THR A 150 7.17 21.63 5.60
N SER A 151 6.38 22.43 6.33
CA SER A 151 5.68 22.04 7.56
C SER A 151 4.50 21.10 7.27
N PRO A 152 4.33 19.98 8.01
CA PRO A 152 3.24 19.02 7.80
C PRO A 152 1.84 19.63 7.73
N ASP A 153 1.46 20.56 8.63
CA ASP A 153 0.13 21.21 8.59
C ASP A 153 -0.17 21.91 7.25
N ARG A 154 0.82 22.58 6.66
CA ARG A 154 0.66 23.27 5.37
C ARG A 154 0.62 22.29 4.20
N LEU A 155 1.42 21.22 4.27
CA LEU A 155 1.40 20.14 3.29
C LEU A 155 0.04 19.43 3.31
N PHE A 156 -0.47 19.07 4.48
CA PHE A 156 -1.82 18.55 4.67
C PHE A 156 -2.89 19.45 4.05
N LEU A 157 -2.87 20.76 4.34
CA LEU A 157 -3.87 21.69 3.79
C LEU A 157 -3.76 21.87 2.27
N ALA A 158 -2.54 21.96 1.72
CA ALA A 158 -2.35 22.04 0.28
C ALA A 158 -2.80 20.76 -0.44
N SER A 159 -2.41 19.59 0.10
CA SER A 159 -2.81 18.28 -0.41
C SER A 159 -4.30 18.03 -0.29
N ARG A 160 -4.96 18.45 0.80
CA ARG A 160 -6.42 18.36 0.97
C ARG A 160 -7.14 19.17 -0.11
N LEU A 161 -6.71 20.40 -0.38
CA LEU A 161 -7.31 21.24 -1.42
C LEU A 161 -7.08 20.64 -2.82
N LEU A 162 -5.89 20.12 -3.11
CA LEU A 162 -5.56 19.50 -4.40
C LEU A 162 -6.25 18.14 -4.61
N PHE A 163 -6.40 17.33 -3.55
CA PHE A 163 -7.23 16.13 -3.55
C PHE A 163 -8.68 16.50 -3.86
N LEU A 164 -9.25 17.46 -3.13
CA LEU A 164 -10.63 17.90 -3.35
C LEU A 164 -10.85 18.50 -4.75
N THR A 165 -9.90 19.21 -5.36
CA THR A 165 -10.06 19.64 -6.77
C THR A 165 -10.02 18.52 -7.79
N THR A 166 -9.55 17.31 -7.45
CA THR A 166 -9.27 16.24 -8.42
C THR A 166 -10.09 14.97 -8.22
N VAL A 167 -11.17 15.03 -7.43
CA VAL A 167 -12.09 13.89 -7.17
C VAL A 167 -12.89 13.48 -8.42
N SER A 168 -13.09 14.38 -9.37
CA SER A 168 -13.91 14.16 -10.58
C SER A 168 -13.07 14.43 -11.83
N SER A 169 -12.87 13.41 -12.66
CA SER A 169 -12.26 13.55 -13.99
C SER A 169 -13.12 14.38 -14.94
N PHE A 170 -14.44 14.38 -14.76
CA PHE A 170 -15.38 15.15 -15.58
C PHE A 170 -15.22 16.67 -15.34
N ASP A 171 -15.33 17.11 -14.09
CA ASP A 171 -15.25 18.54 -13.75
C ASP A 171 -13.82 19.09 -13.85
N ALA A 172 -12.82 18.27 -13.49
CA ALA A 172 -11.44 18.72 -13.30
C ALA A 172 -10.47 18.22 -14.38
N GLY A 173 -10.92 17.51 -15.41
CA GLY A 173 -10.04 16.85 -16.38
C GLY A 173 -9.00 17.78 -17.02
N SER A 174 -9.44 18.94 -17.52
CA SER A 174 -8.53 19.98 -18.08
C SER A 174 -7.55 20.53 -17.04
N TYR A 175 -7.96 20.67 -15.78
CA TYR A 175 -7.08 21.09 -14.69
C TYR A 175 -6.07 19.99 -14.32
N ILE A 176 -6.47 18.72 -14.29
CA ILE A 176 -5.60 17.55 -14.07
C ILE A 176 -4.53 17.48 -15.16
N CYS A 177 -4.86 17.67 -16.43
CA CYS A 177 -3.88 17.77 -17.50
C CYS A 177 -2.92 18.95 -17.29
N SER A 178 -3.41 20.14 -16.94
CA SER A 178 -2.54 21.30 -16.63
C SER A 178 -1.58 21.05 -15.45
N LEU A 179 -1.97 20.22 -14.48
CA LEU A 179 -1.12 19.87 -13.33
C LEU A 179 0.06 19.00 -13.74
N VAL A 180 -0.19 17.97 -14.56
CA VAL A 180 0.84 17.03 -15.01
C VAL A 180 1.75 17.66 -16.07
N GLU A 181 1.19 18.44 -17.00
CA GLU A 181 1.90 18.90 -18.21
C GLU A 181 2.57 20.26 -18.08
N GLU A 182 1.88 21.27 -17.53
CA GLU A 182 2.41 22.65 -17.44
C GLU A 182 3.22 22.89 -16.15
N LYS A 183 2.84 22.20 -15.08
CA LYS A 183 3.27 22.52 -13.69
C LYS A 183 4.21 21.48 -13.09
N HIS A 184 4.51 20.40 -13.81
CA HIS A 184 5.36 19.29 -13.36
C HIS A 184 5.02 18.82 -11.93
N ILE A 185 3.73 18.67 -11.62
CA ILE A 185 3.26 18.43 -10.25
C ILE A 185 3.85 17.15 -9.64
N VAL A 186 4.19 16.17 -10.47
CA VAL A 186 4.80 14.88 -10.12
C VAL A 186 6.11 15.06 -9.35
N ASP A 187 7.01 15.93 -9.82
CA ASP A 187 8.29 16.21 -9.16
C ASP A 187 8.08 16.91 -7.81
N THR A 188 7.09 17.80 -7.74
CA THR A 188 6.71 18.46 -6.49
C THR A 188 6.15 17.44 -5.49
N ILE A 189 5.23 16.56 -5.90
CA ILE A 189 4.68 15.48 -5.07
C ILE A 189 5.82 14.58 -4.56
N ALA A 190 6.72 14.13 -5.43
CA ALA A 190 7.87 13.29 -5.06
C ALA A 190 8.74 13.96 -3.98
N ALA A 191 9.09 15.23 -4.17
CA ALA A 191 9.87 15.99 -3.20
C ALA A 191 9.14 16.21 -1.86
N LYS A 192 7.81 16.36 -1.85
CA LYS A 192 7.03 16.51 -0.60
C LYS A 192 6.82 15.18 0.12
N LEU A 193 6.65 14.08 -0.61
CA LEU A 193 6.63 12.74 -0.03
C LEU A 193 7.94 12.44 0.70
N ASP A 194 9.10 12.76 0.12
CA ASP A 194 10.40 12.54 0.78
C ASP A 194 10.59 13.37 2.07
N ILE A 195 10.13 14.62 2.09
CA ILE A 195 10.08 15.43 3.32
C ILE A 195 9.20 14.76 4.38
N LEU A 196 8.06 14.20 3.98
CA LEU A 196 7.13 13.55 4.89
C LEU A 196 7.60 12.18 5.38
N ILE A 197 8.37 11.41 4.59
CA ILE A 197 9.05 10.19 5.07
C ILE A 197 9.98 10.56 6.23
N ALA A 198 10.84 11.56 6.04
CA ALA A 198 11.76 12.02 7.08
C ALA A 198 11.02 12.54 8.33
N ALA A 199 9.90 13.25 8.14
CA ALA A 199 9.07 13.73 9.24
C ALA A 199 8.36 12.60 10.01
N ILE A 200 7.85 11.56 9.33
CA ILE A 200 7.22 10.39 9.99
C ILE A 200 8.26 9.59 10.77
N LEU A 201 9.44 9.34 10.19
CA LEU A 201 10.54 8.67 10.89
C LEU A 201 11.05 9.47 12.09
N SER A 202 10.94 10.80 12.03
CA SER A 202 11.21 11.71 13.17
C SER A 202 10.04 11.83 14.16
N SER A 203 8.95 11.07 13.98
CA SER A 203 7.72 11.11 14.79
C SER A 203 7.05 12.49 14.87
N THR A 204 7.17 13.31 13.82
CA THR A 204 6.57 14.64 13.75
C THR A 204 5.04 14.56 13.66
N LYS A 205 4.34 15.34 14.50
CA LYS A 205 2.87 15.47 14.47
C LYS A 205 2.38 15.94 13.10
N MET A 206 1.17 15.53 12.70
CA MET A 206 0.54 15.81 11.39
C MET A 206 1.26 15.22 10.16
N ALA A 207 2.43 14.55 10.31
CA ALA A 207 3.19 14.05 9.17
C ALA A 207 2.56 12.83 8.49
N LYS A 208 1.88 11.94 9.25
CA LYS A 208 1.15 10.80 8.68
C LYS A 208 -0.07 11.29 7.91
N GLU A 209 -0.83 12.20 8.52
CA GLU A 209 -2.04 12.82 8.01
C GLU A 209 -1.76 13.61 6.71
N ALA A 210 -0.67 14.39 6.71
CA ALA A 210 -0.19 15.08 5.51
C ALA A 210 0.22 14.10 4.39
N MET A 211 0.89 13.00 4.72
CA MET A 211 1.25 11.98 3.74
C MET A 211 0.02 11.25 3.17
N VAL A 212 -0.99 10.96 4.00
CA VAL A 212 -2.25 10.34 3.56
C VAL A 212 -2.93 11.21 2.50
N ASP A 213 -3.15 12.50 2.77
CA ASP A 213 -3.82 13.38 1.80
C ASP A 213 -2.96 13.64 0.55
N LEU A 214 -1.63 13.70 0.67
CA LEU A 214 -0.74 13.81 -0.49
C LEU A 214 -0.76 12.54 -1.36
N LEU A 215 -0.85 11.36 -0.74
CA LEU A 215 -1.00 10.09 -1.46
C LEU A 215 -2.39 9.96 -2.11
N LYS A 216 -3.46 10.47 -1.49
CA LYS A 216 -4.80 10.55 -2.13
C LYS A 216 -4.77 11.46 -3.35
N PHE A 217 -4.15 12.64 -3.25
CA PHE A 217 -3.96 13.51 -4.42
C PHE A 217 -3.13 12.85 -5.52
N ALA A 218 -2.02 12.18 -5.17
CA ALA A 218 -1.22 11.42 -6.14
C ALA A 218 -2.03 10.28 -6.80
N PHE A 219 -2.87 9.58 -6.03
CA PHE A 219 -3.75 8.52 -6.53
C PHE A 219 -4.79 9.06 -7.51
N ASN A 220 -5.41 10.22 -7.24
CA ASN A 220 -6.33 10.85 -8.20
C ASN A 220 -5.64 11.13 -9.54
N LEU A 221 -4.40 11.64 -9.53
CA LEU A 221 -3.62 11.85 -10.77
C LEU A 221 -3.33 10.52 -11.48
N LEU A 222 -2.91 9.49 -10.74
CA LEU A 222 -2.63 8.15 -11.25
C LEU A 222 -3.86 7.43 -11.83
N LEU A 223 -5.07 7.71 -11.30
CA LEU A 223 -6.33 7.12 -11.73
C LEU A 223 -6.95 7.86 -12.92
N HIS A 224 -6.95 9.19 -12.90
CA HIS A 224 -7.69 10.00 -13.88
C HIS A 224 -6.84 10.43 -15.08
N TYR A 225 -5.57 10.80 -14.92
CA TYR A 225 -4.77 11.33 -16.03
C TYR A 225 -4.60 10.32 -17.19
N PRO A 226 -4.37 9.01 -16.97
CA PRO A 226 -4.29 8.04 -18.07
C PRO A 226 -5.59 7.80 -18.85
N LYS A 227 -6.75 8.22 -18.31
CA LYS A 227 -8.04 8.18 -19.03
C LYS A 227 -8.30 9.44 -19.86
N LEU A 228 -7.69 10.57 -19.48
CA LEU A 228 -7.94 11.91 -20.03
C LEU A 228 -7.04 12.28 -21.22
N VAL A 229 -6.06 11.43 -21.56
CA VAL A 229 -5.06 11.66 -22.60
C VAL A 229 -4.87 10.37 -23.38
N GLU A 230 -4.63 10.46 -24.69
CA GLU A 230 -4.20 9.33 -25.52
C GLU A 230 -2.95 8.67 -24.92
N CYS A 231 -3.11 7.44 -24.42
CA CYS A 231 -2.10 6.67 -23.70
C CYS A 231 -1.95 5.28 -24.31
N GLU A 232 -0.75 4.69 -24.22
CA GLU A 232 -0.51 3.37 -24.78
C GLU A 232 -1.24 2.28 -23.95
N PRO A 233 -2.01 1.38 -24.59
CA PRO A 233 -2.62 0.25 -23.90
C PRO A 233 -1.52 -0.69 -23.37
N GLN A 234 -1.76 -1.26 -22.20
CA GLN A 234 -0.80 -2.12 -21.50
C GLN A 234 -1.11 -3.59 -21.80
N ASP A 235 -0.13 -4.32 -22.35
CA ASP A 235 -0.18 -5.77 -22.61
C ASP A 235 -0.20 -6.60 -21.31
N LEU A 236 -1.30 -6.50 -20.56
CA LEU A 236 -1.58 -7.34 -19.40
C LEU A 236 -1.98 -8.74 -19.87
N LYS A 237 -0.97 -9.61 -20.05
CA LYS A 237 -1.12 -11.06 -20.25
C LYS A 237 -2.04 -11.65 -19.17
N GLY A 238 -3.32 -11.78 -19.49
CA GLY A 238 -4.37 -12.07 -18.53
C GLY A 238 -5.78 -11.73 -19.01
N LYS A 239 -5.96 -10.70 -19.86
CA LYS A 239 -7.21 -10.57 -20.63
C LYS A 239 -7.31 -11.72 -21.64
N GLY A 240 -8.47 -12.39 -21.67
CA GLY A 240 -8.84 -13.29 -22.75
C GLY A 240 -9.08 -12.52 -24.06
N PRO A 241 -9.30 -13.22 -25.19
CA PRO A 241 -9.60 -12.53 -26.46
C PRO A 241 -10.88 -11.70 -26.32
N VAL A 242 -10.75 -10.39 -26.52
CA VAL A 242 -11.88 -9.46 -26.61
C VAL A 242 -12.73 -9.84 -27.82
N THR A 243 -14.05 -9.88 -27.66
CA THR A 243 -14.99 -10.12 -28.76
C THR A 243 -15.32 -8.82 -29.48
N ASP A 244 -15.40 -8.84 -30.82
CA ASP A 244 -15.63 -7.66 -31.68
C ASP A 244 -17.07 -7.08 -31.60
N LYS A 245 -17.57 -6.79 -30.40
CA LYS A 245 -18.94 -6.28 -30.18
C LYS A 245 -19.04 -4.99 -29.37
N ASP A 246 -17.98 -4.62 -28.66
CA ASP A 246 -18.04 -3.62 -27.60
C ASP A 246 -17.42 -2.28 -28.07
N GLN A 247 -17.74 -1.86 -29.30
CA GLN A 247 -17.14 -0.69 -29.97
C GLN A 247 -17.96 0.62 -29.86
N ASP A 248 -19.17 0.58 -29.27
CA ASP A 248 -20.07 1.75 -29.18
C ASP A 248 -20.09 2.42 -27.78
N GLU A 249 -19.32 1.93 -26.79
CA GLU A 249 -19.30 2.42 -25.39
C GLU A 249 -17.89 2.85 -24.88
N GLU A 250 -16.97 3.20 -25.79
CA GLU A 250 -15.50 3.31 -25.58
C GLU A 250 -14.97 4.22 -24.43
N ASP A 251 -15.77 5.14 -23.88
CA ASP A 251 -15.25 6.20 -22.97
C ASP A 251 -15.38 5.87 -21.47
N ASP A 252 -16.38 5.09 -21.06
CA ASP A 252 -16.51 4.62 -19.66
C ASP A 252 -15.68 3.34 -19.39
N ASP A 253 -15.48 2.51 -20.42
CA ASP A 253 -14.92 1.15 -20.31
C ASP A 253 -13.38 1.08 -20.11
N LYS A 254 -12.73 2.24 -19.94
CA LYS A 254 -11.28 2.37 -19.71
C LYS A 254 -10.91 1.90 -18.30
N VAL A 255 -10.67 0.60 -18.10
CA VAL A 255 -10.37 0.01 -16.78
C VAL A 255 -9.05 0.55 -16.19
N MET A 256 -9.02 0.64 -14.86
CA MET A 256 -7.87 1.13 -14.08
C MET A 256 -6.62 0.26 -14.31
N GLY A 257 -5.58 0.84 -14.92
CA GLY A 257 -4.29 0.18 -15.16
C GLY A 257 -4.10 -0.41 -16.56
N ASP A 258 -5.13 -0.35 -17.42
CA ASP A 258 -5.03 -0.72 -18.85
C ASP A 258 -4.28 0.32 -19.69
N TYR A 259 -4.18 1.56 -19.23
CA TYR A 259 -3.56 2.69 -19.94
C TYR A 259 -2.49 3.35 -19.07
N TRP A 260 -1.39 3.81 -19.67
CA TRP A 260 -0.29 4.46 -18.95
C TRP A 260 0.34 5.63 -19.70
N SER A 261 0.80 6.64 -18.94
CA SER A 261 1.56 7.77 -19.46
C SER A 261 2.93 7.88 -18.77
N PRO A 262 4.04 7.93 -19.53
CA PRO A 262 5.39 8.11 -18.97
C PRO A 262 5.57 9.35 -18.09
N LYS A 263 4.71 10.37 -18.24
CA LYS A 263 4.71 11.59 -17.41
C LYS A 263 4.45 11.31 -15.92
N LEU A 264 3.85 10.17 -15.57
CA LEU A 264 3.56 9.77 -14.19
C LEU A 264 4.66 8.92 -13.54
N GLU A 265 5.69 8.50 -14.27
CA GLU A 265 6.75 7.59 -13.78
C GLU A 265 7.53 8.14 -12.58
N GLY A 266 7.64 9.47 -12.45
CA GLY A 266 8.26 10.14 -11.31
C GLY A 266 7.57 9.88 -9.96
N LEU A 267 6.34 9.35 -9.94
CA LEU A 267 5.65 8.92 -8.72
C LEU A 267 6.11 7.53 -8.22
N LEU A 268 6.70 6.68 -9.07
CA LEU A 268 7.11 5.33 -8.67
C LEU A 268 8.25 5.33 -7.63
N PRO A 269 9.38 6.07 -7.81
CA PRO A 269 10.46 6.09 -6.82
C PRO A 269 10.05 6.50 -5.39
N PRO A 270 9.27 7.59 -5.15
CA PRO A 270 8.84 7.94 -3.80
C PRO A 270 7.82 6.95 -3.23
N LEU A 271 6.91 6.38 -4.03
CA LEU A 271 5.97 5.35 -3.58
C LEU A 271 6.69 4.08 -3.11
N LEU A 272 7.66 3.60 -3.88
CA LEU A 272 8.53 2.48 -3.49
C LEU A 272 9.36 2.81 -2.25
N ARG A 273 9.82 4.05 -2.11
CA ARG A 273 10.54 4.51 -0.91
C ARG A 273 9.64 4.48 0.32
N ILE A 274 8.39 4.95 0.24
CA ILE A 274 7.41 4.88 1.34
C ILE A 274 7.16 3.43 1.73
N PHE A 275 6.81 2.57 0.76
CA PHE A 275 6.50 1.16 0.97
C PHE A 275 7.63 0.40 1.67
N ASN A 276 8.88 0.64 1.25
CA ASN A 276 10.04 -0.04 1.81
C ASN A 276 10.59 0.57 3.12
N THR A 277 10.43 1.87 3.36
CA THR A 277 11.05 2.55 4.52
C THR A 277 10.14 2.78 5.72
N LEU A 278 8.81 2.87 5.54
CA LEU A 278 7.92 2.99 6.70
C LEU A 278 7.83 1.66 7.45
N PRO A 279 7.83 1.68 8.80
CA PRO A 279 7.57 0.49 9.60
C PRO A 279 6.08 0.09 9.49
N PRO A 280 5.75 -1.20 9.69
CA PRO A 280 4.36 -1.61 9.94
C PRO A 280 3.82 -0.94 11.21
N THR A 281 2.50 -0.86 11.32
CA THR A 281 1.80 -0.28 12.47
C THR A 281 1.38 -1.32 13.51
N HIS A 282 0.88 -0.86 14.65
CA HIS A 282 0.21 -1.68 15.65
C HIS A 282 -1.14 -1.02 16.04
N PRO A 283 -2.22 -1.79 16.32
CA PRO A 283 -2.28 -3.25 16.29
C PRO A 283 -2.18 -3.82 14.86
N SER A 284 -3.01 -3.36 13.92
CA SER A 284 -2.94 -3.78 12.52
C SER A 284 -1.59 -3.42 11.86
N PRO A 285 -0.90 -4.38 11.20
CA PRO A 285 0.36 -4.13 10.50
C PRO A 285 0.20 -3.28 9.23
N LEU A 286 -1.00 -3.29 8.62
CA LEU A 286 -1.37 -2.43 7.50
C LEU A 286 -2.30 -1.31 7.98
N ALA A 287 -1.84 -0.07 7.85
CA ALA A 287 -2.65 1.12 8.07
C ALA A 287 -2.20 2.26 7.14
N ALA A 288 -2.95 3.35 7.12
CA ALA A 288 -2.56 4.56 6.43
C ALA A 288 -1.32 5.20 7.11
N PRO A 289 -0.31 5.72 6.37
CA PRO A 289 -0.29 5.93 4.91
C PRO A 289 0.15 4.73 4.05
N LEU A 290 0.62 3.62 4.63
CA LEU A 290 1.17 2.49 3.86
C LEU A 290 0.13 1.87 2.91
N THR A 291 -1.12 1.74 3.33
CA THR A 291 -2.23 1.28 2.47
C THR A 291 -2.42 2.15 1.22
N HIS A 292 -2.27 3.47 1.36
CA HIS A 292 -2.43 4.42 0.26
C HIS A 292 -1.23 4.38 -0.70
N ALA A 293 -0.03 4.13 -0.19
CA ALA A 293 1.14 3.88 -1.02
C ALA A 293 0.98 2.58 -1.83
N ILE A 294 0.41 1.52 -1.22
CA ILE A 294 0.06 0.28 -1.91
C ILE A 294 -0.97 0.54 -3.04
N HIS A 295 -2.03 1.31 -2.77
CA HIS A 295 -3.00 1.68 -3.81
C HIS A 295 -2.34 2.44 -4.98
N GLY A 296 -1.44 3.38 -4.70
CA GLY A 296 -0.64 4.09 -5.70
C GLY A 296 0.28 3.15 -6.51
N LEU A 297 0.94 2.20 -5.84
CA LEU A 297 1.80 1.21 -6.52
C LEU A 297 1.01 0.28 -7.44
N ILE A 298 -0.22 -0.09 -7.09
CA ILE A 298 -1.06 -0.98 -7.92
C ILE A 298 -1.49 -0.32 -9.22
N THR A 299 -1.57 1.02 -9.31
CA THR A 299 -1.92 1.67 -10.59
C THR A 299 -0.78 1.58 -11.61
N ILE A 300 0.48 1.65 -11.13
CA ILE A 300 1.66 1.82 -11.98
C ILE A 300 2.02 0.47 -12.62
N PRO A 301 2.16 0.39 -13.96
CA PRO A 301 2.55 -0.84 -14.63
C PRO A 301 4.04 -1.18 -14.37
N MET A 302 4.38 -2.44 -14.60
CA MET A 302 5.75 -2.97 -14.45
C MET A 302 6.39 -3.16 -15.83
N THR A 303 6.35 -2.08 -16.63
CA THR A 303 6.90 -2.03 -18.00
C THR A 303 8.41 -2.30 -18.04
N PRO A 304 8.97 -2.70 -19.20
CA PRO A 304 10.42 -2.89 -19.35
C PRO A 304 11.27 -1.65 -18.99
N SER A 305 10.74 -0.42 -19.16
CA SER A 305 11.38 0.82 -18.69
C SER A 305 11.44 0.90 -17.16
N LEU A 306 10.29 0.70 -16.51
CA LEU A 306 10.14 0.80 -15.05
C LEU A 306 10.73 -0.37 -14.27
N LYS A 307 11.02 -1.50 -14.93
CA LYS A 307 11.51 -2.74 -14.30
C LYS A 307 12.76 -2.54 -13.43
N GLN A 308 13.68 -1.65 -13.83
CA GLN A 308 14.89 -1.32 -13.04
C GLN A 308 14.59 -0.48 -11.78
N VAL A 309 13.46 0.22 -11.74
CA VAL A 309 13.01 1.01 -10.59
C VAL A 309 12.26 0.11 -9.60
N TRP A 310 11.35 -0.72 -10.11
CA TRP A 310 10.56 -1.70 -9.32
C TRP A 310 11.42 -2.69 -8.53
N PHE A 311 12.35 -3.37 -9.21
CA PHE A 311 13.13 -4.48 -8.64
C PHE A 311 14.60 -4.12 -8.38
N GLY A 312 14.98 -2.87 -8.65
CA GLY A 312 16.37 -2.41 -8.60
C GLY A 312 17.20 -2.89 -9.80
N ALA A 313 18.46 -2.47 -9.83
CA ALA A 313 19.44 -3.04 -10.74
C ALA A 313 19.86 -4.41 -10.20
N THR A 314 19.54 -5.50 -10.92
CA THR A 314 20.09 -6.82 -10.61
C THR A 314 21.61 -6.73 -10.52
N PRO A 315 22.24 -7.24 -9.44
CA PRO A 315 23.69 -7.24 -9.33
C PRO A 315 24.27 -8.01 -10.50
N ARG A 316 24.88 -7.31 -11.47
CA ARG A 316 25.58 -7.96 -12.58
C ARG A 316 26.65 -8.87 -11.97
N GLY A 317 26.41 -10.18 -12.04
CA GLY A 317 27.35 -11.19 -11.57
C GLY A 317 28.73 -10.86 -12.12
N ARG A 318 29.75 -10.88 -11.26
CA ARG A 318 31.10 -10.41 -11.61
C ARG A 318 31.68 -11.34 -12.67
N THR A 319 31.45 -11.02 -13.94
CA THR A 319 31.99 -11.77 -15.08
C THR A 319 33.51 -11.67 -15.01
N SER A 320 34.13 -12.78 -14.62
CA SER A 320 35.57 -12.99 -14.55
C SER A 320 36.14 -13.01 -15.97
N SER A 321 36.18 -11.84 -16.59
CA SER A 321 36.76 -11.60 -17.90
C SER A 321 38.26 -11.88 -17.85
N SER A 322 38.61 -13.11 -18.18
CA SER A 322 39.97 -13.62 -18.25
C SER A 322 40.76 -12.81 -19.27
N ARG A 323 41.56 -11.85 -18.79
CA ARG A 323 42.46 -11.03 -19.62
C ARG A 323 43.60 -11.87 -20.18
N SER A 324 43.34 -12.49 -21.33
CA SER A 324 44.31 -13.15 -22.20
C SER A 324 45.33 -12.14 -22.75
N SER A 325 46.36 -11.88 -21.95
CA SER A 325 47.45 -10.96 -22.30
C SER A 325 48.53 -11.68 -23.12
N ARG A 326 48.48 -11.53 -24.45
CA ARG A 326 49.57 -11.98 -25.34
C ARG A 326 50.58 -10.86 -25.61
N SER A 327 51.68 -10.93 -24.86
CA SER A 327 53.07 -10.73 -25.32
C SER A 327 53.43 -9.50 -26.18
N ALA A 328 54.15 -8.56 -25.56
CA ALA A 328 55.28 -7.84 -26.13
C ALA A 328 56.33 -7.69 -25.01
N SER A 329 57.29 -8.62 -24.88
CA SER A 329 58.60 -8.63 -25.55
C SER A 329 59.59 -7.61 -24.99
N LEU A 330 60.54 -8.09 -24.16
CA LEU A 330 61.97 -7.74 -24.23
C LEU A 330 62.80 -8.63 -23.27
N ALA A 331 63.84 -9.25 -23.80
CA ALA A 331 64.99 -9.71 -23.01
C ALA A 331 65.89 -8.50 -22.69
N GLY A 332 66.81 -8.50 -21.72
CA GLY A 332 67.29 -9.59 -20.88
C GLY A 332 68.83 -9.52 -20.83
N SER A 333 69.41 -9.34 -19.64
CA SER A 333 70.86 -9.20 -19.44
C SER A 333 71.26 -9.66 -18.03
N GLN A 334 72.45 -10.24 -17.88
CA GLN A 334 73.03 -10.70 -16.61
C GLN A 334 74.26 -9.85 -16.25
N GLY A 335 74.47 -9.52 -14.96
CA GLY A 335 75.46 -8.52 -14.53
C GLY A 335 75.94 -8.61 -13.07
N ASN A 336 76.40 -9.80 -12.67
CA ASN A 336 77.26 -10.20 -11.54
C ASN A 336 77.79 -9.19 -10.46
N GLN A 337 77.92 -9.67 -9.20
CA GLN A 337 78.66 -9.14 -8.01
C GLN A 337 78.07 -7.91 -7.26
N GLY A 338 78.17 -7.76 -5.91
CA GLY A 338 78.68 -8.64 -4.82
C GLY A 338 78.61 -8.02 -3.39
N ASN A 339 78.86 -8.85 -2.34
CA ASN A 339 79.20 -8.57 -0.91
C ASN A 339 78.35 -7.67 0.05
N GLN A 340 77.58 -8.33 0.95
CA GLN A 340 77.66 -8.41 2.45
C GLN A 340 77.79 -7.16 3.42
N PRO A 341 77.42 -7.29 4.74
CA PRO A 341 76.57 -6.29 5.44
C PRO A 341 76.95 -5.79 6.87
N ALA A 342 76.09 -4.94 7.47
CA ALA A 342 76.03 -4.51 8.90
C ALA A 342 74.65 -3.81 9.22
N SER A 343 74.15 -3.55 10.45
CA SER A 343 74.27 -4.18 11.80
C SER A 343 73.34 -3.53 12.86
N VAL A 344 72.64 -4.33 13.71
CA VAL A 344 72.47 -4.30 15.21
C VAL A 344 72.33 -2.96 16.01
N PRO A 345 71.60 -2.83 17.16
CA PRO A 345 70.66 -3.73 17.90
C PRO A 345 69.20 -3.21 17.70
N PRO A 346 68.32 -2.80 18.68
CA PRO A 346 68.07 -3.09 20.15
C PRO A 346 67.62 -4.56 20.46
N SER A 347 67.25 -5.09 21.65
CA SER A 347 67.03 -4.68 23.08
C SER A 347 65.72 -3.91 23.44
N SER A 348 65.08 -3.88 24.63
CA SER A 348 64.99 -4.64 25.92
C SER A 348 64.12 -3.79 26.92
N SER A 349 63.39 -4.22 27.96
CA SER A 349 62.91 -5.53 28.49
C SER A 349 61.99 -5.32 29.73
N SER A 350 61.22 -6.35 30.14
CA SER A 350 60.84 -6.73 31.54
C SER A 350 60.03 -5.78 32.47
N SER A 351 59.27 -6.22 33.51
CA SER A 351 58.61 -7.50 33.86
C SER A 351 57.75 -7.37 35.15
N GLY A 352 56.59 -8.06 35.24
CA GLY A 352 55.90 -8.42 36.50
C GLY A 352 55.19 -7.30 37.30
N SER A 353 54.38 -7.59 38.34
CA SER A 353 53.75 -8.86 38.76
C SER A 353 52.72 -8.64 39.91
N ASN A 354 51.79 -9.58 40.08
CA ASN A 354 50.94 -9.85 41.26
C ASN A 354 49.69 -8.97 41.55
N SER A 355 48.65 -9.67 42.01
CA SER A 355 47.40 -9.19 42.65
C SER A 355 47.52 -9.37 44.19
N PRO A 356 46.46 -9.22 45.03
CA PRO A 356 45.14 -8.59 44.83
C PRO A 356 44.78 -7.56 45.95
N THR A 357 43.63 -6.86 45.83
CA THR A 357 42.66 -6.54 46.91
C THR A 357 41.60 -5.54 46.41
N SER A 358 40.44 -5.50 47.08
CA SER A 358 39.46 -4.40 47.04
C SER A 358 39.13 -4.02 48.49
N PRO A 359 38.79 -2.73 48.80
CA PRO A 359 37.37 -2.35 48.73
C PRO A 359 37.04 -0.84 48.53
N SER A 360 35.74 -0.58 48.32
CA SER A 360 34.97 0.61 48.80
C SER A 360 35.04 1.98 48.09
N SER A 361 33.87 2.63 48.11
CA SER A 361 33.58 4.07 47.94
C SER A 361 33.73 4.72 46.54
N ALA A 362 32.80 5.64 46.25
CA ALA A 362 32.85 6.59 45.14
C ALA A 362 32.79 8.02 45.71
N PRO A 363 33.28 9.05 45.00
CA PRO A 363 32.32 9.99 44.41
C PRO A 363 32.72 10.73 43.11
N LYS A 364 31.73 10.88 42.22
CA LYS A 364 31.37 12.08 41.40
C LYS A 364 32.47 13.05 40.88
N HIS A 365 32.86 12.89 39.61
CA HIS A 365 32.70 13.89 38.52
C HIS A 365 32.95 13.18 37.16
N SER A 366 32.66 13.69 35.97
CA SER A 366 32.29 15.06 35.55
C SER A 366 31.27 15.05 34.39
N THR A 367 30.36 16.02 34.36
CA THR A 367 29.26 16.10 33.38
C THR A 367 29.68 16.55 31.96
N LEU A 368 30.98 16.77 31.73
CA LEU A 368 31.48 17.45 30.53
C LEU A 368 31.67 16.54 29.29
N GLU A 369 32.02 15.25 29.44
CA GLU A 369 32.23 14.38 28.26
C GLU A 369 30.95 14.15 27.46
N ARG A 370 29.78 14.09 28.13
CA ARG A 370 28.48 13.92 27.47
C ARG A 370 28.09 15.13 26.60
N ALA A 371 28.69 16.31 26.83
CA ALA A 371 28.50 17.48 25.99
C ALA A 371 29.40 17.45 24.73
N PHE A 372 30.61 16.87 24.81
CA PHE A 372 31.58 16.94 23.72
C PHE A 372 31.17 16.09 22.50
N ASN A 373 30.62 14.89 22.74
CA ASN A 373 30.07 14.04 21.68
C ASN A 373 28.76 14.59 21.06
N ALA A 374 28.11 15.59 21.67
CA ALA A 374 26.92 16.25 21.14
C ALA A 374 27.24 17.49 20.29
N LEU A 375 28.50 17.97 20.28
CA LEU A 375 28.90 19.26 19.69
C LEU A 375 29.73 19.15 18.39
N SER A 376 30.05 17.93 17.94
CA SER A 376 30.88 17.70 16.74
C SER A 376 30.10 17.35 15.46
N ALA A 377 28.77 17.39 15.50
CA ALA A 377 27.89 17.12 14.34
C ALA A 377 27.19 18.39 13.80
N GLY A 378 27.44 19.56 14.40
CA GLY A 378 26.79 20.82 14.08
C GLY A 378 27.73 21.82 13.40
N ALA A 379 27.33 22.28 12.21
CA ALA A 379 27.91 23.39 11.44
C ALA A 379 29.38 23.29 10.97
N ARG A 380 29.56 23.21 9.65
CA ARG A 380 30.01 24.40 8.90
C ARG A 380 29.74 24.36 7.38
N SER A 381 29.52 25.57 6.88
CA SER A 381 29.44 26.00 5.47
C SER A 381 28.20 25.64 4.64
N LEU A 382 27.74 26.67 3.92
CA LEU A 382 26.64 26.67 2.96
C LEU A 382 27.15 26.30 1.54
N THR A 383 26.26 26.42 0.55
CA THR A 383 26.52 26.25 -0.89
C THR A 383 26.98 24.85 -1.33
N ARG A 384 26.13 23.85 -1.08
CA ARG A 384 25.99 22.72 -2.01
C ARG A 384 24.52 22.32 -2.08
N THR A 385 23.96 22.25 -3.29
CA THR A 385 22.60 21.74 -3.52
C THR A 385 22.54 20.26 -3.12
N PRO A 386 21.49 19.80 -2.41
CA PRO A 386 21.28 18.38 -2.23
C PRO A 386 20.91 17.78 -3.59
N SER A 387 21.76 16.91 -4.11
CA SER A 387 21.37 16.04 -5.23
C SER A 387 20.18 15.17 -4.80
N PRO A 388 19.17 14.94 -5.66
CA PRO A 388 18.04 14.08 -5.30
C PRO A 388 18.52 12.66 -4.95
N LEU A 389 17.75 11.95 -4.12
CA LEU A 389 18.07 10.58 -3.71
C LEU A 389 17.73 9.55 -4.80
N THR A 390 18.21 9.79 -6.03
CA THR A 390 18.16 8.86 -7.18
C THR A 390 19.27 7.80 -7.09
N SER A 391 19.30 7.09 -5.95
CA SER A 391 19.93 5.77 -5.91
C SER A 391 18.99 4.77 -6.58
N PRO A 392 19.47 3.83 -7.40
CA PRO A 392 18.69 2.63 -7.71
C PRO A 392 18.33 1.91 -6.41
N SER A 393 17.22 1.17 -6.44
CA SER A 393 16.56 0.55 -5.28
C SER A 393 17.52 -0.38 -4.53
N LYS A 394 17.91 0.01 -3.32
CA LYS A 394 18.63 -0.86 -2.36
C LYS A 394 17.68 -1.78 -1.57
N PHE A 395 16.37 -1.64 -1.81
CA PHE A 395 15.31 -2.29 -1.06
C PHE A 395 14.79 -3.50 -1.82
N ASP A 396 14.50 -4.56 -1.08
CA ASP A 396 13.95 -5.79 -1.62
C ASP A 396 12.42 -5.71 -1.60
N THR A 397 11.84 -5.02 -2.59
CA THR A 397 10.39 -4.79 -2.67
C THR A 397 9.60 -6.11 -2.69
N VAL A 398 10.16 -7.17 -3.28
CA VAL A 398 9.53 -8.51 -3.35
C VAL A 398 9.44 -9.12 -1.95
N LEU A 399 10.57 -9.16 -1.23
CA LEU A 399 10.61 -9.68 0.13
C LEU A 399 9.73 -8.84 1.05
N ARG A 400 9.79 -7.50 0.96
CA ARG A 400 8.98 -6.60 1.79
C ARG A 400 7.47 -6.77 1.57
N ALA A 401 7.05 -7.08 0.34
CA ALA A 401 5.64 -7.37 0.05
C ALA A 401 5.20 -8.74 0.61
N TYR A 402 6.05 -9.75 0.51
CA TYR A 402 5.84 -11.05 1.14
C TYR A 402 5.78 -10.95 2.68
N ASP A 403 6.74 -10.28 3.31
CA ASP A 403 6.81 -10.09 4.77
C ASP A 403 5.57 -9.37 5.31
N LEU A 404 5.13 -8.31 4.63
CA LEU A 404 3.89 -7.60 4.99
C LEU A 404 2.65 -8.48 4.82
N LEU A 405 2.62 -9.34 3.81
CA LEU A 405 1.48 -10.23 3.57
C LEU A 405 1.44 -11.36 4.62
N ASP A 406 2.56 -12.01 4.92
CA ASP A 406 2.62 -13.04 5.97
C ASP A 406 2.25 -12.45 7.34
N VAL A 407 2.82 -11.32 7.73
CA VAL A 407 2.49 -10.66 9.01
C VAL A 407 1.02 -10.22 9.08
N SER A 408 0.44 -9.74 7.98
CA SER A 408 -0.99 -9.37 7.94
C SER A 408 -1.89 -10.61 8.07
N LEU A 409 -1.59 -11.67 7.32
CA LEU A 409 -2.36 -12.92 7.39
C LEU A 409 -2.17 -13.61 8.75
N ALA A 410 -1.00 -13.51 9.39
CA ALA A 410 -0.75 -14.03 10.73
C ALA A 410 -1.52 -13.29 11.82
N HIS A 411 -1.73 -11.97 11.66
CA HIS A 411 -2.48 -11.13 12.59
C HIS A 411 -3.98 -11.46 12.58
N PHE A 412 -4.59 -11.55 11.39
CA PHE A 412 -6.03 -11.84 11.29
C PHE A 412 -6.36 -13.34 11.42
N PHE A 413 -5.49 -14.23 10.91
CA PHE A 413 -5.67 -15.69 10.89
C PHE A 413 -4.55 -16.44 11.67
N PRO A 414 -4.35 -16.19 12.98
CA PRO A 414 -3.23 -16.76 13.73
C PRO A 414 -3.33 -18.28 13.86
N GLY A 415 -2.24 -18.98 13.55
CA GLY A 415 -2.16 -20.45 13.66
C GLY A 415 -2.98 -21.18 12.59
N ASN A 416 -3.75 -22.17 13.02
CA ASN A 416 -4.70 -22.91 12.17
C ASN A 416 -6.15 -22.57 12.53
N ILE A 417 -6.53 -21.32 12.26
CA ILE A 417 -7.91 -20.81 12.38
C ILE A 417 -8.53 -20.71 10.98
N ASP A 418 -9.83 -21.01 10.90
CA ASP A 418 -10.66 -20.83 9.72
C ASP A 418 -10.94 -19.34 9.46
N PRO A 419 -10.75 -18.81 8.24
CA PRO A 419 -11.09 -17.43 7.89
C PRO A 419 -12.53 -17.00 8.22
N ASP A 420 -13.49 -17.92 8.23
CA ASP A 420 -14.91 -17.63 8.49
C ASP A 420 -15.28 -17.67 10.00
N ASP A 421 -14.32 -17.98 10.88
CA ASP A 421 -14.49 -18.06 12.34
C ASP A 421 -14.92 -16.73 12.97
N GLN A 422 -15.72 -16.80 14.05
CA GLN A 422 -16.24 -15.60 14.70
C GLN A 422 -15.13 -14.73 15.31
N SER A 423 -14.04 -15.31 15.82
CA SER A 423 -12.92 -14.55 16.38
C SER A 423 -12.18 -13.73 15.32
N VAL A 424 -12.20 -14.14 14.04
CA VAL A 424 -11.68 -13.35 12.92
C VAL A 424 -12.54 -12.12 12.74
N LYS A 425 -13.88 -12.30 12.64
CA LYS A 425 -14.84 -11.20 12.48
C LYS A 425 -14.74 -10.19 13.63
N ASP A 426 -14.66 -10.66 14.86
CA ASP A 426 -14.52 -9.81 16.05
C ASP A 426 -13.23 -8.97 16.00
N ARG A 427 -12.09 -9.55 15.58
CA ARG A 427 -10.84 -8.80 15.33
C ARG A 427 -11.02 -7.75 14.23
N CYS A 428 -11.65 -8.11 13.11
CA CYS A 428 -11.90 -7.20 11.98
C CYS A 428 -12.80 -6.02 12.38
N THR A 429 -13.90 -6.27 13.09
CA THR A 429 -14.80 -5.19 13.57
C THR A 429 -14.09 -4.27 14.57
N ALA A 430 -13.24 -4.83 15.45
CA ALA A 430 -12.49 -4.04 16.44
C ALA A 430 -11.39 -3.15 15.83
N GLU A 431 -10.67 -3.63 14.79
CA GLU A 431 -9.51 -2.92 14.23
C GLU A 431 -9.81 -2.13 12.94
N CYS A 432 -10.72 -2.62 12.09
CA CYS A 432 -11.07 -1.97 10.82
C CYS A 432 -12.23 -0.97 10.91
N GLY A 433 -12.75 -0.73 12.12
CA GLY A 433 -13.68 0.37 12.40
C GLY A 433 -15.09 0.21 11.82
N GLY A 434 -15.52 -1.02 11.51
CA GLY A 434 -16.83 -1.33 10.93
C GLY A 434 -16.95 -1.09 9.43
N ASP A 435 -16.43 0.03 8.93
CA ASP A 435 -16.59 0.44 7.52
C ASP A 435 -15.58 -0.23 6.55
N THR A 436 -14.40 -0.66 7.02
CA THR A 436 -13.36 -1.26 6.16
C THR A 436 -13.32 -2.79 6.29
N THR A 437 -13.22 -3.48 5.15
CA THR A 437 -13.16 -4.96 5.08
C THR A 437 -11.74 -5.51 4.93
N LEU A 438 -11.52 -6.80 5.23
CA LEU A 438 -10.23 -7.46 4.91
C LEU A 438 -9.93 -7.49 3.41
N ASP A 439 -10.98 -7.56 2.60
CA ASP A 439 -10.92 -7.48 1.13
C ASP A 439 -10.32 -6.16 0.65
N GLU A 440 -10.64 -5.05 1.31
CA GLU A 440 -10.06 -3.71 1.02
C GLU A 440 -8.70 -3.50 1.67
N LEU A 441 -8.44 -4.13 2.82
CA LEU A 441 -7.19 -3.95 3.57
C LEU A 441 -6.04 -4.79 3.01
N ILE A 442 -6.28 -6.08 2.75
CA ILE A 442 -5.27 -7.08 2.36
C ILE A 442 -5.29 -7.33 0.85
N GLY A 443 -6.48 -7.33 0.23
CA GLY A 443 -6.65 -7.58 -1.22
C GLY A 443 -5.71 -6.75 -2.11
N PRO A 444 -5.55 -5.43 -1.88
CA PRO A 444 -4.58 -4.61 -2.61
C PRO A 444 -3.13 -5.11 -2.51
N LEU A 445 -2.67 -5.53 -1.32
CA LEU A 445 -1.31 -6.07 -1.16
C LEU A 445 -1.14 -7.40 -1.92
N VAL A 446 -2.15 -8.25 -1.91
CA VAL A 446 -2.17 -9.50 -2.70
C VAL A 446 -2.10 -9.18 -4.20
N VAL A 447 -2.92 -8.25 -4.70
CA VAL A 447 -2.89 -7.78 -6.11
C VAL A 447 -1.51 -7.22 -6.48
N LEU A 448 -0.84 -6.48 -5.60
CA LEU A 448 0.52 -6.00 -5.84
C LEU A 448 1.52 -7.15 -6.04
N VAL A 449 1.48 -8.18 -5.18
CA VAL A 449 2.30 -9.40 -5.34
C VAL A 449 1.95 -10.13 -6.64
N THR A 450 0.67 -10.27 -6.99
CA THR A 450 0.22 -10.85 -8.26
C THR A 450 0.80 -10.11 -9.47
N ARG A 451 0.75 -8.77 -9.49
CA ARG A 451 1.37 -7.97 -10.58
C ARG A 451 2.89 -8.22 -10.67
N MET A 452 3.59 -8.32 -9.54
CA MET A 452 5.03 -8.62 -9.51
C MET A 452 5.35 -10.02 -10.06
N CYS A 453 4.53 -11.02 -9.76
CA CYS A 453 4.65 -12.38 -10.33
C CYS A 453 4.35 -12.43 -11.84
N LEU A 454 3.42 -11.62 -12.34
CA LEU A 454 3.11 -11.57 -13.77
C LEU A 454 4.22 -10.86 -14.58
N ALA A 455 4.80 -9.78 -14.04
CA ALA A 455 5.75 -8.92 -14.75
C ALA A 455 7.22 -9.39 -14.75
N ASP A 456 7.62 -10.25 -13.81
CA ASP A 456 8.98 -10.79 -13.78
C ASP A 456 9.07 -12.26 -13.32
N GLU A 457 9.71 -13.07 -14.15
CA GLU A 457 9.94 -14.50 -13.91
C GLU A 457 10.84 -14.77 -12.69
N SER A 458 11.84 -13.90 -12.42
CA SER A 458 12.71 -14.08 -11.26
C SER A 458 11.97 -13.77 -9.96
N CYS A 459 11.10 -12.74 -9.96
CA CYS A 459 10.20 -12.43 -8.87
C CYS A 459 9.15 -13.54 -8.67
N ARG A 460 8.58 -14.06 -9.77
CA ARG A 460 7.63 -15.18 -9.77
C ARG A 460 8.21 -16.44 -9.12
N THR A 461 9.38 -16.89 -9.59
CA THR A 461 10.08 -18.06 -9.03
C THR A 461 10.50 -17.80 -7.58
N ARG A 462 10.84 -16.56 -7.22
CA ARG A 462 11.15 -16.20 -5.84
C ARG A 462 9.91 -16.26 -4.93
N VAL A 463 8.78 -15.69 -5.33
CA VAL A 463 7.52 -15.75 -4.56
C VAL A 463 7.03 -17.19 -4.45
N ARG A 464 7.14 -17.99 -5.52
CA ARG A 464 6.90 -19.43 -5.50
C ARG A 464 7.72 -20.12 -4.42
N ASN A 465 9.04 -19.88 -4.38
CA ASN A 465 9.94 -20.49 -3.39
C ASN A 465 9.75 -19.97 -1.95
N LEU A 466 9.16 -18.78 -1.77
CA LEU A 466 8.82 -18.23 -0.45
C LEU A 466 7.50 -18.81 0.10
N ILE A 467 6.49 -19.00 -0.75
CA ILE A 467 5.17 -19.55 -0.35
C ILE A 467 5.19 -21.08 -0.34
N VAL A 468 5.86 -21.72 -1.32
CA VAL A 468 6.02 -23.18 -1.45
C VAL A 468 7.51 -23.51 -1.58
N PRO A 469 8.25 -23.61 -0.46
CA PRO A 469 9.65 -24.04 -0.47
C PRO A 469 9.84 -25.45 -1.06
N PRO A 470 10.99 -25.76 -1.69
CA PRO A 470 11.27 -27.09 -2.26
C PRO A 470 11.44 -28.17 -1.18
N ASP A 471 11.72 -27.77 0.06
CA ASP A 471 11.90 -28.56 1.28
C ASP A 471 10.64 -28.57 2.18
N LEU A 472 9.49 -28.12 1.66
CA LEU A 472 8.20 -28.13 2.36
C LEU A 472 7.82 -29.53 2.88
N ASP A 473 7.52 -29.63 4.18
CA ASP A 473 6.95 -30.85 4.76
C ASP A 473 5.51 -31.08 4.26
N ARG A 474 5.31 -32.24 3.63
CA ARG A 474 4.06 -32.68 2.97
C ARG A 474 3.39 -33.86 3.67
N LYS A 475 3.80 -34.21 4.91
CA LYS A 475 3.22 -35.33 5.68
C LYS A 475 1.82 -35.04 6.23
N SER A 476 1.57 -33.79 6.59
CA SER A 476 0.26 -33.29 7.03
C SER A 476 -0.48 -32.59 5.89
N PRO A 477 -1.82 -32.49 5.92
CA PRO A 477 -2.59 -31.71 4.95
C PRO A 477 -2.11 -30.24 4.90
N LEU A 478 -1.95 -29.69 3.70
CA LEU A 478 -1.28 -28.40 3.48
C LEU A 478 -2.10 -27.23 4.03
N GLU A 479 -3.42 -27.34 4.01
CA GLU A 479 -4.40 -26.41 4.56
C GLU A 479 -4.43 -26.39 6.10
N SER A 480 -3.84 -27.40 6.77
CA SER A 480 -3.71 -27.43 8.24
C SER A 480 -2.53 -26.61 8.78
N ARG A 481 -1.63 -26.13 7.90
CA ARG A 481 -0.38 -25.45 8.27
C ARG A 481 -0.64 -24.05 8.83
N SER A 482 0.23 -23.60 9.74
CA SER A 482 0.15 -22.28 10.39
C SER A 482 0.90 -21.16 9.65
N ASP A 483 1.53 -21.48 8.52
CA ASP A 483 2.29 -20.56 7.66
C ASP A 483 1.40 -19.84 6.63
N ILE A 484 2.02 -18.98 5.82
CA ILE A 484 1.33 -18.25 4.74
C ILE A 484 0.64 -19.21 3.75
N LEU A 485 1.24 -20.36 3.44
CA LEU A 485 0.64 -21.36 2.54
C LEU A 485 -0.67 -21.89 3.12
N GLY A 486 -0.65 -22.42 4.34
CA GLY A 486 -1.86 -22.95 4.98
C GLY A 486 -2.96 -21.89 5.11
N ARG A 487 -2.60 -20.66 5.50
CA ARG A 487 -3.54 -19.52 5.55
C ARG A 487 -4.13 -19.18 4.18
N CYS A 488 -3.31 -19.16 3.11
CA CYS A 488 -3.77 -18.92 1.75
C CYS A 488 -4.69 -20.04 1.24
N LEU A 489 -4.40 -21.31 1.52
CA LEU A 489 -5.26 -22.43 1.12
C LEU A 489 -6.61 -22.42 1.85
N ARG A 490 -6.64 -22.12 3.16
CA ARG A 490 -7.92 -21.93 3.88
C ARG A 490 -8.72 -20.73 3.33
N LEU A 491 -8.05 -19.65 2.90
CA LEU A 491 -8.70 -18.52 2.24
C LEU A 491 -9.33 -18.88 0.88
N LEU A 492 -8.92 -19.94 0.19
CA LEU A 492 -9.62 -20.41 -1.01
C LEU A 492 -10.98 -21.04 -0.71
N ALA A 493 -11.19 -21.56 0.51
CA ALA A 493 -12.47 -22.13 0.95
C ALA A 493 -13.46 -21.07 1.49
N CYS A 494 -12.95 -19.97 2.05
CA CYS A 494 -13.67 -18.87 2.72
C CYS A 494 -14.96 -18.42 2.01
N VAL A 495 -15.99 -18.09 2.78
CA VAL A 495 -17.30 -17.61 2.31
C VAL A 495 -17.46 -16.09 2.49
N TYR A 496 -16.90 -15.49 3.55
CA TYR A 496 -17.15 -14.07 3.84
C TYR A 496 -16.24 -13.09 3.07
N HIS A 497 -15.07 -13.51 2.61
CA HIS A 497 -14.04 -12.65 2.00
C HIS A 497 -13.77 -13.01 0.53
N ASP A 498 -14.81 -12.98 -0.30
CA ASP A 498 -14.78 -13.50 -1.68
C ASP A 498 -13.80 -12.75 -2.61
N ARG A 499 -13.59 -11.45 -2.41
CA ARG A 499 -12.61 -10.66 -3.20
C ARG A 499 -11.18 -10.97 -2.78
N LEU A 500 -10.93 -11.13 -1.48
CA LEU A 500 -9.62 -11.56 -0.96
C LEU A 500 -9.29 -12.99 -1.41
N LYS A 501 -10.24 -13.93 -1.27
CA LYS A 501 -10.19 -15.30 -1.76
C LYS A 501 -9.83 -15.37 -3.24
N SER A 502 -10.56 -14.63 -4.08
CA SER A 502 -10.29 -14.55 -5.52
C SER A 502 -8.90 -13.98 -5.81
N SER A 503 -8.50 -12.91 -5.11
CA SER A 503 -7.18 -12.30 -5.25
C SER A 503 -6.04 -13.25 -4.85
N VAL A 504 -6.22 -14.04 -3.78
CA VAL A 504 -5.25 -15.04 -3.32
C VAL A 504 -5.15 -16.21 -4.30
N GLY A 505 -6.27 -16.64 -4.89
CA GLY A 505 -6.28 -17.61 -5.99
C GLY A 505 -5.49 -17.11 -7.20
N GLU A 506 -5.72 -15.86 -7.64
CA GLU A 506 -4.94 -15.24 -8.71
C GLU A 506 -3.44 -15.11 -8.38
N MET A 507 -3.08 -14.82 -7.13
CA MET A 507 -1.68 -14.77 -6.68
C MET A 507 -1.00 -16.15 -6.78
N LEU A 508 -1.67 -17.20 -6.29
CA LEU A 508 -1.19 -18.58 -6.36
C LEU A 508 -1.08 -19.07 -7.81
N PHE A 509 -2.02 -18.68 -8.67
CA PHE A 509 -2.01 -18.99 -10.10
C PHE A 509 -0.88 -18.25 -10.84
N ALA A 510 -0.69 -16.95 -10.58
CA ALA A 510 0.37 -16.15 -11.20
C ALA A 510 1.79 -16.62 -10.80
N MET A 511 2.01 -17.06 -9.56
CA MET A 511 3.30 -17.67 -9.19
C MET A 511 3.53 -19.03 -9.88
N CYS A 512 2.48 -19.66 -10.41
CA CYS A 512 2.52 -20.90 -11.19
C CYS A 512 2.54 -20.67 -12.71
N ASP A 513 2.93 -19.47 -13.18
CA ASP A 513 2.95 -19.08 -14.61
C ASP A 513 1.59 -19.19 -15.30
N SER A 514 0.51 -18.94 -14.54
CA SER A 514 -0.86 -19.06 -15.02
C SER A 514 -1.22 -20.44 -15.59
N ASP A 515 -0.58 -21.50 -15.07
CA ASP A 515 -0.85 -22.89 -15.41
C ASP A 515 -1.50 -23.65 -14.23
N ALA A 516 -2.62 -24.31 -14.54
CA ALA A 516 -3.36 -25.13 -13.59
C ALA A 516 -2.68 -26.48 -13.29
N THR A 517 -1.88 -27.04 -14.20
CA THR A 517 -1.14 -28.30 -13.93
C THR A 517 -0.08 -28.07 -12.86
N THR A 518 0.75 -27.02 -13.02
CA THR A 518 1.78 -26.59 -12.07
C THR A 518 1.17 -26.23 -10.71
N LEU A 519 0.05 -25.47 -10.69
CA LEU A 519 -0.63 -25.14 -9.44
C LEU A 519 -1.14 -26.40 -8.71
N SER A 520 -1.83 -27.30 -9.43
CA SER A 520 -2.37 -28.53 -8.85
C SER A 520 -1.27 -29.48 -8.36
N ALA A 521 -0.13 -29.57 -9.07
CA ALA A 521 1.03 -30.33 -8.65
C ALA A 521 1.72 -29.76 -7.39
N LEU A 522 1.70 -28.43 -7.20
CA LEU A 522 2.33 -27.79 -6.05
C LEU A 522 1.50 -27.86 -4.77
N VAL A 523 0.17 -27.67 -4.83
CA VAL A 523 -0.70 -27.56 -3.64
C VAL A 523 -1.83 -28.60 -3.54
N GLY A 524 -1.96 -29.50 -4.51
CA GLY A 524 -3.03 -30.49 -4.61
C GLY A 524 -4.30 -29.91 -5.24
N TYR A 525 -4.86 -30.61 -6.23
CA TYR A 525 -6.05 -30.16 -6.96
C TYR A 525 -7.24 -29.86 -6.05
N GLY A 526 -7.48 -30.65 -5.00
CA GLY A 526 -8.61 -30.48 -4.08
C GLY A 526 -8.62 -29.12 -3.37
N ASN A 527 -7.44 -28.57 -3.06
CA ASN A 527 -7.31 -27.26 -2.41
C ASN A 527 -7.58 -26.07 -3.35
N VAL A 528 -7.46 -26.27 -4.68
CA VAL A 528 -7.64 -25.22 -5.69
C VAL A 528 -8.84 -25.44 -6.62
N ALA A 529 -9.53 -26.58 -6.53
CA ALA A 529 -10.61 -26.95 -7.43
C ALA A 529 -11.74 -25.89 -7.51
N GLY A 530 -12.13 -25.31 -6.38
CA GLY A 530 -13.14 -24.24 -6.35
C GLY A 530 -12.69 -22.96 -7.06
N PHE A 531 -11.42 -22.58 -6.93
CA PHE A 531 -10.84 -21.45 -7.65
C PHE A 531 -10.70 -21.74 -9.15
N LEU A 532 -10.17 -22.92 -9.53
CA LEU A 532 -10.03 -23.33 -10.93
C LEU A 532 -11.39 -23.41 -11.64
N PHE A 533 -12.41 -23.94 -10.98
CA PHE A 533 -13.78 -23.96 -11.47
C PHE A 533 -14.34 -22.55 -11.70
N ASN A 534 -14.21 -21.65 -10.72
CA ASN A 534 -14.61 -20.24 -10.86
C ASN A 534 -13.85 -19.52 -11.99
N LYS A 535 -12.61 -19.94 -12.28
CA LYS A 535 -11.79 -19.45 -13.39
C LYS A 535 -12.15 -20.08 -14.76
N GLY A 536 -13.18 -20.92 -14.83
CA GLY A 536 -13.61 -21.62 -16.05
C GLY A 536 -12.78 -22.87 -16.40
N ILE A 537 -11.82 -23.27 -15.58
CA ILE A 537 -10.99 -24.47 -15.77
C ILE A 537 -11.75 -25.67 -15.15
N MET A 538 -12.78 -26.12 -15.86
CA MET A 538 -13.76 -27.10 -15.37
C MET A 538 -13.22 -28.55 -15.26
N ASN A 539 -12.19 -28.89 -16.01
CA ASN A 539 -11.59 -30.23 -15.99
C ASN A 539 -10.39 -30.24 -15.03
N ALA A 540 -10.26 -31.29 -14.22
CA ALA A 540 -9.04 -31.57 -13.49
C ALA A 540 -7.86 -31.62 -14.49
N PRO A 541 -6.77 -30.84 -14.28
CA PRO A 541 -5.68 -30.79 -15.24
C PRO A 541 -5.05 -32.18 -15.43
N PRO A 542 -4.80 -32.63 -16.67
CA PRO A 542 -4.26 -33.97 -16.90
C PRO A 542 -2.88 -34.10 -16.25
N ALA A 543 -2.65 -35.18 -15.52
CA ALA A 543 -1.34 -35.50 -14.95
C ALA A 543 -0.34 -35.79 -16.08
N ASN A 544 0.40 -34.75 -16.51
CA ASN A 544 1.49 -34.74 -17.49
C ASN A 544 1.35 -35.79 -18.60
N THR A 545 0.43 -35.58 -19.54
CA THR A 545 0.22 -36.47 -20.70
C THR A 545 1.35 -36.40 -21.73
N SER A 546 2.51 -36.93 -21.38
CA SER A 546 3.61 -37.26 -22.28
C SER A 546 4.25 -38.58 -21.84
N THR A 547 4.09 -39.62 -22.66
CA THR A 547 4.41 -41.05 -22.38
C THR A 547 3.44 -41.75 -21.41
N THR A 548 3.41 -43.08 -21.51
CA THR A 548 2.39 -43.97 -20.93
C THR A 548 2.73 -44.46 -19.53
N HIS A 549 1.68 -44.73 -18.75
CA HIS A 549 1.66 -45.10 -17.32
C HIS A 549 1.77 -43.93 -16.34
N ASP A 550 1.06 -44.09 -15.21
CA ASP A 550 1.03 -43.16 -14.09
C ASP A 550 2.45 -42.81 -13.65
N SER A 551 2.84 -41.57 -13.92
CA SER A 551 4.16 -41.04 -13.60
C SER A 551 4.05 -40.23 -12.30
N PRO A 552 4.36 -40.82 -11.14
CA PRO A 552 4.18 -40.16 -9.85
C PRO A 552 4.92 -38.82 -9.77
N ILE A 553 4.23 -37.80 -9.24
CA ILE A 553 4.82 -36.50 -8.97
C ILE A 553 5.70 -36.66 -7.73
N PHE A 554 7.02 -36.54 -7.88
CA PHE A 554 7.94 -36.68 -6.76
C PHE A 554 8.22 -35.32 -6.08
N ALA A 555 8.21 -35.31 -4.75
CA ALA A 555 8.82 -34.26 -3.96
C ALA A 555 10.35 -34.23 -4.16
N SER A 556 11.00 -33.11 -3.80
CA SER A 556 12.47 -32.97 -3.87
C SER A 556 13.25 -34.00 -3.04
N GLY A 557 12.59 -34.68 -2.09
CA GLY A 557 13.13 -35.81 -1.32
C GLY A 557 12.90 -37.20 -1.94
N GLY A 558 12.31 -37.32 -3.13
CA GLY A 558 12.03 -38.59 -3.80
C GLY A 558 10.75 -39.31 -3.34
N ALA A 559 9.92 -38.66 -2.51
CA ALA A 559 8.63 -39.18 -2.08
C ALA A 559 7.52 -38.92 -3.10
N GLU A 560 6.65 -39.89 -3.33
CA GLU A 560 5.49 -39.79 -4.23
C GLU A 560 4.40 -38.88 -3.62
N LEU A 561 3.83 -37.98 -4.42
CA LEU A 561 2.79 -37.03 -4.00
C LEU A 561 1.42 -37.37 -4.58
N ASN A 562 0.39 -37.28 -3.73
CA ASN A 562 -1.00 -37.41 -4.14
C ASN A 562 -1.45 -36.15 -4.90
N PRO A 563 -1.87 -36.24 -6.18
CA PRO A 563 -2.25 -35.08 -6.98
C PRO A 563 -3.52 -34.36 -6.49
N ILE A 564 -4.34 -34.99 -5.65
CA ILE A 564 -5.55 -34.39 -5.08
C ILE A 564 -5.20 -33.54 -3.85
N THR A 565 -4.38 -34.06 -2.93
CA THR A 565 -4.10 -33.39 -1.63
C THR A 565 -2.78 -32.64 -1.58
N GLY A 566 -1.86 -32.89 -2.51
CA GLY A 566 -0.50 -32.32 -2.50
C GLY A 566 0.40 -32.90 -1.40
N THR A 567 -0.09 -33.87 -0.63
CA THR A 567 0.64 -34.55 0.46
C THR A 567 1.45 -35.74 -0.06
N GLU A 568 2.44 -36.15 0.73
CA GLU A 568 3.15 -37.42 0.54
C GLU A 568 2.16 -38.60 0.60
N VAL A 569 2.28 -39.54 -0.34
CA VAL A 569 1.51 -40.79 -0.32
C VAL A 569 2.02 -41.66 0.84
N GLN A 570 1.45 -41.42 2.01
CA GLN A 570 1.53 -42.37 3.12
C GLN A 570 0.94 -43.68 2.62
N LYS A 571 1.78 -44.70 2.44
CA LYS A 571 1.32 -46.08 2.30
C LYS A 571 0.66 -46.48 3.62
N VAL A 572 -0.65 -46.27 3.70
CA VAL A 572 -1.49 -46.95 4.67
C VAL A 572 -1.30 -48.43 4.42
N GLU A 573 -0.57 -49.10 5.31
CA GLU A 573 -0.63 -50.54 5.45
C GLU A 573 -2.07 -50.85 5.88
N VAL A 574 -2.93 -51.05 4.89
CA VAL A 574 -4.32 -51.47 5.10
C VAL A 574 -4.22 -52.76 5.90
N PRO A 575 -4.73 -52.81 7.16
CA PRO A 575 -4.71 -54.04 7.93
C PRO A 575 -5.36 -55.13 7.08
N GLU A 576 -4.73 -56.31 6.99
CA GLU A 576 -5.27 -57.41 6.19
C GLU A 576 -6.63 -57.81 6.74
N MET A 577 -7.70 -57.20 6.20
CA MET A 577 -9.07 -57.46 6.64
C MET A 577 -9.31 -58.96 6.60
N THR A 578 -9.86 -59.50 7.69
CA THR A 578 -10.25 -60.91 7.69
C THR A 578 -11.24 -61.15 6.56
N ASP A 579 -11.25 -62.34 5.94
CA ASP A 579 -12.10 -62.55 4.75
C ASP A 579 -13.60 -62.37 5.08
N GLU A 580 -14.01 -62.65 6.32
CA GLU A 580 -15.35 -62.35 6.85
C GLU A 580 -15.68 -60.83 6.88
N GLU A 581 -14.68 -59.98 7.11
CA GLU A 581 -14.84 -58.51 7.01
C GLU A 581 -14.93 -58.07 5.55
N LYS A 582 -14.12 -58.66 4.65
CA LYS A 582 -14.21 -58.41 3.21
C LYS A 582 -15.60 -58.77 2.66
N GLU A 583 -16.15 -59.91 3.07
CA GLU A 583 -17.50 -60.34 2.71
C GLU A 583 -18.57 -59.37 3.23
N ARG A 584 -18.50 -58.98 4.51
CA ARG A 584 -19.42 -57.97 5.10
C ARG A 584 -19.30 -56.58 4.48
N GLU A 585 -18.16 -56.21 3.90
CA GLU A 585 -18.00 -54.97 3.12
C GLU A 585 -18.57 -55.13 1.70
N ALA A 586 -18.37 -56.29 1.07
CA ALA A 586 -18.93 -56.62 -0.24
C ALA A 586 -20.47 -56.64 -0.23
N GLU A 587 -21.09 -57.17 0.83
CA GLU A 587 -22.55 -57.10 1.04
C GLU A 587 -23.07 -55.65 1.12
N LYS A 588 -22.40 -54.78 1.88
CA LYS A 588 -22.75 -53.35 1.97
C LYS A 588 -22.66 -52.68 0.59
N LEU A 589 -21.60 -52.96 -0.16
CA LEU A 589 -21.41 -52.45 -1.52
C LEU A 589 -22.47 -52.98 -2.49
N PHE A 590 -22.86 -54.26 -2.38
CA PHE A 590 -23.95 -54.85 -3.16
C PHE A 590 -25.27 -54.10 -2.93
N ILE A 591 -25.64 -53.90 -1.67
CA ILE A 591 -26.84 -53.15 -1.28
C ILE A 591 -26.75 -51.68 -1.75
N LEU A 592 -25.56 -51.07 -1.73
CA LEU A 592 -25.36 -49.69 -2.18
C LEU A 592 -25.51 -49.55 -3.70
N PHE A 593 -24.95 -50.45 -4.50
CA PHE A 593 -25.05 -50.43 -5.96
C PHE A 593 -26.46 -50.78 -6.45
N ASP A 594 -27.14 -51.77 -5.85
CA ASP A 594 -28.55 -52.06 -6.14
C ASP A 594 -29.45 -50.86 -5.78
N ARG A 595 -29.20 -50.21 -4.64
CA ARG A 595 -29.90 -48.97 -4.27
C ARG A 595 -29.63 -47.83 -5.26
N LEU A 596 -28.41 -47.65 -5.74
CA LEU A 596 -28.08 -46.64 -6.76
C LEU A 596 -28.84 -46.90 -8.07
N GLU A 597 -28.81 -48.15 -8.56
CA GLU A 597 -29.52 -48.58 -9.77
C GLU A 597 -31.03 -48.35 -9.63
N ARG A 598 -31.62 -48.72 -8.48
CA ARG A 598 -33.04 -48.50 -8.18
C ARG A 598 -33.42 -47.02 -8.01
N THR A 599 -32.46 -46.15 -7.70
CA THR A 599 -32.66 -44.67 -7.74
C THR A 599 -32.43 -44.05 -9.12
N GLY A 600 -32.04 -44.83 -10.13
CA GLY A 600 -31.75 -44.34 -11.48
C GLY A 600 -30.45 -43.54 -11.61
N ALA A 601 -29.65 -43.45 -10.54
CA ALA A 601 -28.38 -42.70 -10.51
C ALA A 601 -27.25 -43.42 -11.26
N LEU A 602 -27.42 -44.71 -11.59
CA LEU A 602 -26.48 -45.51 -12.37
C LEU A 602 -27.26 -46.36 -13.38
N PRO A 603 -26.93 -46.36 -14.68
CA PRO A 603 -27.59 -47.24 -15.64
C PRO A 603 -27.16 -48.71 -15.40
N PRO A 604 -28.07 -49.71 -15.51
CA PRO A 604 -27.76 -51.11 -15.20
C PRO A 604 -26.59 -51.72 -15.98
N SER A 605 -26.26 -51.18 -17.16
CA SER A 605 -25.12 -51.59 -17.99
C SER A 605 -23.76 -51.11 -17.47
N GLN A 606 -23.73 -50.13 -16.56
CA GLN A 606 -22.51 -49.63 -15.92
C GLN A 606 -22.34 -50.11 -14.47
N ASN A 607 -23.32 -50.86 -13.93
CA ASN A 607 -23.22 -51.44 -12.59
C ASN A 607 -22.05 -52.47 -12.54
N PRO A 608 -20.97 -52.21 -11.77
CA PRO A 608 -19.79 -53.06 -11.76
C PRO A 608 -20.09 -54.46 -11.22
N ILE A 609 -21.10 -54.60 -10.37
CA ILE A 609 -21.51 -55.90 -9.80
C ILE A 609 -22.25 -56.73 -10.85
N ARG A 610 -23.20 -56.13 -11.60
CA ARG A 610 -23.84 -56.82 -12.75
C ARG A 610 -22.80 -57.24 -13.78
N LYS A 611 -21.78 -56.41 -14.04
CA LYS A 611 -20.67 -56.75 -14.93
C LYS A 611 -19.81 -57.90 -14.39
N ALA A 612 -19.47 -57.91 -13.10
CA ALA A 612 -18.71 -59.01 -12.48
C ALA A 612 -19.50 -60.35 -12.46
N ILE A 613 -20.82 -60.29 -12.28
CA ILE A 613 -21.72 -61.46 -12.41
C ILE A 613 -21.75 -61.94 -13.88
N ALA A 614 -21.90 -61.04 -14.85
CA ALA A 614 -21.90 -61.39 -16.28
C ALA A 614 -20.54 -61.92 -16.77
N GLU A 615 -19.44 -61.51 -16.15
CA GLU A 615 -18.08 -62.04 -16.38
C GLU A 615 -17.79 -63.33 -15.58
N GLY A 616 -18.76 -63.87 -14.82
CA GLY A 616 -18.64 -65.13 -14.08
C GLY A 616 -17.70 -65.06 -12.87
N LYS A 617 -17.37 -63.86 -12.37
CA LYS A 617 -16.40 -63.64 -11.28
C LYS A 617 -17.02 -63.68 -9.88
N ILE A 618 -18.34 -63.75 -9.79
CA ILE A 618 -19.11 -63.85 -8.54
C ILE A 618 -20.06 -65.05 -8.69
N PRO A 619 -20.08 -66.01 -7.74
CA PRO A 619 -21.00 -67.14 -7.81
C PRO A 619 -22.44 -66.68 -7.56
N THR A 620 -23.32 -66.87 -8.55
CA THR A 620 -24.77 -66.70 -8.36
C THR A 620 -25.30 -67.85 -7.51
N SER A 621 -25.71 -67.54 -6.28
CA SER A 621 -26.38 -68.46 -5.34
C SER A 621 -27.84 -68.03 -5.14
#